data_AF-A0A938PZA4-F1
#
_entry.id   AF-A0A938PZA4-F1
#
_cell.length_a   1.000
_cell.length_b   1.000
_cell.length_c   1.000
_cell.angle_alpha   90.00
_cell.angle_beta   90.00
_cell.angle_gamma   90.00
#
_symmetry.space_group_name_H-M   'P 1'
#
loop_
_entity.id
_entity.type
_entity.pdbx_description
1 polymer ?
#
loop_
_entity_poly.entity_id
_entity_poly.type
_entity_poly.pdbx_seq_one_letter_code
_entity_poly.pdbx_strand_id
1 'polypeptide(L)'
;MPEDENLSSALANTSESDDIDFKSSFDASSLRDWLEILKDIAAFANSGGGYILIGLNNDGTPSNSDISGLLAVDPADLGNRIHKHTGQHFSGVQLIGCEKSGHRICAIRVLPVHVILPCSFGHSANRVISKPEVNNENQKRRNNGTVCLQEVYVAF
;
A
#
# COMPACT_ATOMS: atom_id res chain seq x y z
N MET A 1 1.20 -7.99 -26.19
CA MET A 1 1.46 -7.86 -24.75
C MET A 1 1.04 -9.19 -24.15
N PRO A 2 1.90 -9.99 -23.49
CA PRO A 2 1.41 -11.17 -22.83
C PRO A 2 0.54 -10.67 -21.68
N GLU A 3 -0.77 -10.79 -21.86
CA GLU A 3 -1.72 -10.61 -20.76
C GLU A 3 -1.31 -11.63 -19.70
N ASP A 4 -0.92 -11.18 -18.51
CA ASP A 4 -0.52 -12.06 -17.43
C ASP A 4 -1.66 -13.07 -17.19
N GLU A 5 -1.49 -14.32 -17.61
CA GLU A 5 -2.49 -15.39 -17.48
C GLU A 5 -2.98 -15.53 -16.02
N ASN A 6 -2.09 -15.23 -15.09
CA ASN A 6 -2.34 -15.18 -13.66
C ASN A 6 -3.26 -14.02 -13.23
N LEU A 7 -3.19 -12.85 -13.90
CA LEU A 7 -4.06 -11.72 -13.62
C LEU A 7 -5.50 -11.98 -14.06
N SER A 8 -5.68 -12.55 -15.25
CA SER A 8 -7.02 -12.94 -15.75
C SER A 8 -7.67 -13.98 -14.84
N SER A 9 -6.88 -14.93 -14.35
CA SER A 9 -7.33 -15.94 -13.38
C SER A 9 -7.68 -15.31 -12.01
N ALA A 10 -6.86 -14.38 -11.52
CA ALA A 10 -7.15 -13.66 -10.28
C ALA A 10 -8.44 -12.82 -10.36
N LEU A 11 -8.68 -12.17 -11.51
CA LEU A 11 -9.91 -11.42 -11.76
C LEU A 11 -11.14 -12.32 -11.90
N ALA A 12 -10.97 -13.57 -12.35
CA ALA A 12 -12.06 -14.54 -12.45
C ALA A 12 -12.51 -15.09 -11.09
N ASN A 13 -11.70 -14.95 -10.04
CA ASN A 13 -12.07 -15.39 -8.70
C ASN A 13 -13.23 -14.57 -8.12
N THR A 14 -14.05 -15.27 -7.34
CA THR A 14 -15.24 -14.75 -6.65
C THR A 14 -15.06 -14.70 -5.13
N SER A 15 -13.86 -15.01 -4.63
CA SER A 15 -13.51 -14.97 -3.21
C SER A 15 -12.02 -14.70 -3.03
N GLU A 16 -11.67 -14.12 -1.90
CA GLU A 16 -10.29 -13.98 -1.43
C GLU A 16 -9.62 -15.36 -1.27
N SER A 17 -8.30 -15.40 -1.37
CA SER A 17 -7.48 -16.60 -1.23
C SER A 17 -6.12 -16.23 -0.65
N ASP A 18 -5.29 -17.21 -0.31
CA ASP A 18 -4.00 -16.96 0.33
C ASP A 18 -3.06 -16.07 -0.52
N ASP A 19 -3.24 -16.08 -1.85
CA ASP A 19 -2.47 -15.30 -2.82
C ASP A 19 -3.25 -14.10 -3.42
N ILE A 20 -4.49 -13.86 -2.96
CA ILE A 20 -5.41 -12.86 -3.53
C ILE A 20 -6.21 -12.15 -2.44
N ASP A 21 -6.04 -10.82 -2.34
CA ASP A 21 -6.81 -9.96 -1.43
C ASP A 21 -7.70 -8.97 -2.21
N PHE A 22 -8.92 -8.72 -1.73
CA PHE A 22 -9.86 -7.80 -2.35
C PHE A 22 -10.04 -6.53 -1.49
N LYS A 23 -9.90 -5.37 -2.11
CA LYS A 23 -10.19 -4.08 -1.50
C LYS A 23 -11.33 -3.40 -2.24
N SER A 24 -12.41 -3.08 -1.54
CA SER A 24 -13.52 -2.37 -2.16
C SER A 24 -13.14 -0.94 -2.54
N SER A 25 -12.39 -0.24 -1.71
CA SER A 25 -12.04 1.17 -1.92
C SER A 25 -10.61 1.46 -1.48
N PHE A 26 -10.03 2.50 -2.07
CA PHE A 26 -8.71 3.00 -1.72
C PHE A 26 -8.63 4.49 -2.04
N ASP A 27 -8.30 5.30 -1.04
CA ASP A 27 -8.05 6.73 -1.21
C ASP A 27 -6.54 7.02 -1.26
N ALA A 28 -6.04 7.40 -2.43
CA ALA A 28 -4.63 7.75 -2.62
C ALA A 28 -4.19 9.02 -1.86
N SER A 29 -5.12 9.82 -1.34
CA SER A 29 -4.83 10.95 -0.45
C SER A 29 -4.76 10.54 1.03
N SER A 30 -5.33 9.39 1.39
CA SER A 30 -5.37 8.86 2.76
C SER A 30 -4.06 8.15 3.09
N LEU A 31 -3.28 8.72 4.03
CA LEU A 31 -2.11 8.04 4.57
C LEU A 31 -2.48 6.68 5.20
N ARG A 32 -3.67 6.57 5.79
CA ARG A 32 -4.14 5.32 6.41
C ARG A 32 -4.27 4.22 5.38
N ASP A 33 -4.90 4.50 4.25
CA ASP A 33 -5.13 3.53 3.19
C ASP A 33 -3.80 3.08 2.59
N TRP A 34 -2.86 4.01 2.39
CA TRP A 34 -1.49 3.68 2.01
C TRP A 34 -0.81 2.73 2.99
N LEU A 35 -0.94 2.96 4.30
CA LEU A 35 -0.35 2.08 5.31
C LEU A 35 -1.00 0.69 5.32
N GLU A 36 -2.31 0.59 5.11
CA GLU A 36 -2.99 -0.70 4.95
C GLU A 36 -2.42 -1.46 3.74
N ILE A 37 -2.41 -0.84 2.56
CA ILE A 37 -1.90 -1.47 1.34
C ILE A 37 -0.42 -1.84 1.45
N LEU A 38 0.41 -1.01 2.08
CA LEU A 38 1.83 -1.33 2.25
C LEU A 38 2.05 -2.51 3.20
N LYS A 39 1.21 -2.69 4.22
CA LYS A 39 1.23 -3.88 5.08
C LYS A 39 0.82 -5.12 4.29
N ASP A 40 -0.24 -5.02 3.50
CA ASP A 40 -0.74 -6.13 2.67
C ASP A 40 0.34 -6.53 1.64
N ILE A 41 0.99 -5.57 0.99
CA ILE A 41 2.13 -5.79 0.08
C ILE A 41 3.28 -6.52 0.79
N ALA A 42 3.69 -6.08 1.98
CA ALA A 42 4.78 -6.71 2.72
C ALA A 42 4.42 -8.15 3.11
N ALA A 43 3.16 -8.40 3.50
CA ALA A 43 2.66 -9.73 3.80
C ALA A 43 2.71 -10.65 2.58
N PHE A 44 2.19 -10.22 1.42
CA PHE A 44 2.25 -11.01 0.18
C PHE A 44 3.68 -11.27 -0.26
N ALA A 45 4.54 -10.25 -0.25
CA ALA A 45 5.94 -10.40 -0.63
C ALA A 45 6.64 -11.49 0.22
N ASN A 46 6.35 -11.54 1.52
CA ASN A 46 6.93 -12.50 2.46
C ASN A 46 6.32 -13.91 2.37
N SER A 47 5.11 -14.04 1.81
CA SER A 47 4.36 -15.31 1.77
C SER A 47 4.44 -16.04 0.41
N GLY A 48 5.05 -15.45 -0.62
CA GLY A 48 5.15 -16.07 -1.94
C GLY A 48 4.75 -15.17 -3.12
N GLY A 49 4.32 -13.94 -2.84
CA GLY A 49 3.74 -13.01 -3.80
C GLY A 49 2.22 -13.13 -3.85
N GLY A 50 1.60 -12.43 -4.80
CA GLY A 50 0.14 -12.45 -4.97
C GLY A 50 -0.40 -11.24 -5.70
N TYR A 51 -1.71 -11.07 -5.61
CA TYR A 51 -2.45 -9.94 -6.18
C TYR A 51 -3.36 -9.29 -5.14
N ILE A 52 -3.31 -7.95 -5.06
CA ILE A 52 -4.30 -7.17 -4.33
C ILE A 52 -5.18 -6.48 -5.37
N LEU A 53 -6.46 -6.82 -5.41
CA LEU A 53 -7.41 -6.26 -6.38
C LEU A 53 -8.25 -5.17 -5.72
N ILE A 54 -8.06 -3.93 -6.17
CA ILE A 54 -8.73 -2.75 -5.63
C ILE A 54 -9.85 -2.30 -6.56
N GLY A 55 -11.04 -2.08 -6.00
CA GLY A 55 -12.28 -1.84 -6.71
C GLY A 55 -13.22 -3.06 -6.72
N LEU A 56 -12.90 -4.11 -5.94
CA LEU A 56 -13.73 -5.31 -5.79
C LEU A 56 -14.20 -5.46 -4.35
N ASN A 57 -15.45 -5.86 -4.17
CA ASN A 57 -15.98 -6.34 -2.90
C ASN A 57 -15.44 -7.75 -2.60
N ASN A 58 -15.61 -8.21 -1.37
CA ASN A 58 -15.10 -9.50 -0.89
C ASN A 58 -15.72 -10.72 -1.64
N ASP A 59 -16.82 -10.51 -2.37
CA ASP A 59 -17.47 -11.50 -3.24
C ASP A 59 -16.97 -11.43 -4.71
N GLY A 60 -15.94 -10.62 -4.96
CA GLY A 60 -15.38 -10.37 -6.29
C GLY A 60 -16.25 -9.51 -7.21
N THR A 61 -17.34 -8.91 -6.70
CA THR A 61 -18.16 -7.96 -7.47
C THR A 61 -17.53 -6.57 -7.50
N PRO A 62 -17.66 -5.79 -8.59
CA PRO A 62 -17.16 -4.41 -8.61
C PRO A 62 -17.80 -3.53 -7.54
N SER A 63 -16.99 -2.83 -6.76
CA SER A 63 -17.44 -1.90 -5.72
C SER A 63 -17.85 -0.53 -6.26
N ASN A 64 -17.50 -0.23 -7.52
CA ASN A 64 -17.69 1.07 -8.18
C ASN A 64 -17.00 2.25 -7.44
N SER A 65 -15.93 1.96 -6.69
CA SER A 65 -15.13 3.00 -6.03
C SER A 65 -14.19 3.71 -7.00
N ASP A 66 -13.93 5.00 -6.76
CA ASP A 66 -12.98 5.76 -7.58
C ASP A 66 -11.54 5.38 -7.25
N ILE A 67 -10.92 4.59 -8.13
CA ILE A 67 -9.52 4.15 -8.03
C ILE A 67 -8.59 4.96 -8.94
N SER A 68 -9.10 6.02 -9.58
CA SER A 68 -8.33 6.81 -10.56
C SER A 68 -7.07 7.41 -9.92
N GLY A 69 -7.16 7.80 -8.65
CA GLY A 69 -6.04 8.34 -7.89
C GLY A 69 -4.90 7.33 -7.70
N LEU A 70 -5.20 6.03 -7.58
CA LEU A 70 -4.20 4.98 -7.44
C LEU A 70 -3.57 4.62 -8.79
N LEU A 71 -4.38 4.52 -9.85
CA LEU A 71 -3.88 4.25 -11.21
C LEU A 71 -3.01 5.38 -11.76
N ALA A 72 -3.20 6.61 -11.25
CA ALA A 72 -2.37 7.76 -11.59
C ALA A 72 -1.03 7.82 -10.81
N VAL A 73 -0.80 6.93 -9.83
CA VAL A 73 0.46 6.89 -9.08
C VAL A 73 1.57 6.36 -9.97
N ASP A 74 2.64 7.14 -10.08
CA ASP A 74 3.83 6.71 -10.80
C ASP A 74 4.57 5.60 -10.01
N PRO A 75 5.17 4.60 -10.69
CA PRO A 75 5.96 3.57 -10.02
C PRO A 75 7.06 4.11 -9.09
N ALA A 76 7.67 5.25 -9.40
CA ALA A 76 8.67 5.88 -8.53
C ALA A 76 8.07 6.39 -7.22
N ASP A 77 6.87 6.97 -7.27
CA ASP A 77 6.15 7.42 -6.07
C ASP A 77 5.74 6.23 -5.18
N LEU A 78 5.29 5.15 -5.81
CA LEU A 78 5.00 3.90 -5.11
C LEU A 78 6.26 3.33 -4.43
N GLY A 79 7.36 3.23 -5.17
CA GLY A 79 8.65 2.76 -4.64
C GLY A 79 9.14 3.63 -3.48
N ASN A 80 9.00 4.96 -3.59
CA ASN A 80 9.32 5.89 -2.50
C ASN A 80 8.46 5.66 -1.25
N ARG A 81 7.17 5.36 -1.42
CA ARG A 81 6.26 5.05 -0.29
C ARG A 81 6.62 3.73 0.36
N ILE A 82 6.93 2.70 -0.42
CA ILE A 82 7.37 1.40 0.10
C ILE A 82 8.68 1.56 0.87
N HIS A 83 9.65 2.28 0.32
CA HIS A 83 10.93 2.55 0.98
C HIS A 83 10.74 3.33 2.29
N LYS A 84 9.89 4.36 2.31
CA LYS A 84 9.58 5.10 3.54
C LYS A 84 8.95 4.23 4.63
N HIS A 85 8.18 3.21 4.26
CA HIS A 85 7.47 2.35 5.21
C HIS A 85 8.29 1.14 5.67
N THR A 86 9.02 0.51 4.75
CA THR A 86 9.77 -0.73 5.01
C THR A 86 11.25 -0.49 5.28
N GLY A 87 11.77 0.72 5.00
CA GLY A 87 13.21 0.98 5.03
C GLY A 87 13.99 0.27 3.92
N GLN A 88 13.32 -0.43 3.00
CA GLN A 88 13.94 -1.20 1.93
C GLN A 88 13.42 -0.78 0.55
N HIS A 89 14.29 -0.83 -0.45
CA HIS A 89 13.90 -0.58 -1.83
C HIS A 89 13.34 -1.86 -2.44
N PHE A 90 12.02 -1.95 -2.52
CA PHE A 90 11.34 -3.12 -3.08
C PHE A 90 10.72 -2.77 -4.44
N SER A 91 11.27 -3.37 -5.50
CA SER A 91 10.82 -3.20 -6.89
C SER A 91 9.87 -4.30 -7.36
N GLY A 92 9.50 -5.23 -6.47
CA GLY A 92 8.60 -6.34 -6.78
C GLY A 92 7.11 -5.98 -6.72
N VAL A 93 6.75 -4.70 -6.82
CA VAL A 93 5.35 -4.25 -6.87
C VAL A 93 5.07 -3.61 -8.21
N GLN A 94 3.95 -3.99 -8.84
CA GLN A 94 3.46 -3.39 -10.07
C GLN A 94 1.98 -3.05 -9.96
N LEU A 95 1.60 -1.84 -10.37
CA LEU A 95 0.21 -1.44 -10.52
C LEU A 95 -0.24 -1.75 -11.95
N ILE A 96 -1.29 -2.53 -12.09
CA ILE A 96 -1.84 -2.94 -13.37
C ILE A 96 -3.30 -2.47 -13.42
N GLY A 97 -3.60 -1.57 -14.35
CA GLY A 97 -4.98 -1.18 -14.63
C GLY A 97 -5.70 -2.29 -15.40
N CYS A 98 -6.82 -2.74 -14.88
CA CYS A 98 -7.68 -3.74 -15.52
C CYS A 98 -9.15 -3.31 -15.47
N GLU A 99 -10.00 -4.05 -16.17
CA GLU A 99 -11.44 -3.82 -16.20
C GLU A 99 -12.18 -5.12 -15.93
N LYS A 100 -13.18 -5.07 -15.04
CA LYS A 100 -14.08 -6.20 -14.77
C LYS A 100 -15.52 -5.72 -14.90
N SER A 101 -16.26 -6.33 -15.82
CA SER A 101 -17.68 -5.99 -16.06
C SER A 101 -17.92 -4.50 -16.33
N GLY A 102 -17.06 -3.84 -17.11
CA GLY A 102 -17.18 -2.41 -17.43
C GLY A 102 -16.65 -1.45 -16.35
N HIS A 103 -16.15 -1.97 -15.23
CA HIS A 103 -15.63 -1.18 -14.12
C HIS A 103 -14.12 -1.25 -14.05
N ARG A 104 -13.48 -0.10 -13.84
CA ARG A 104 -12.02 -0.03 -13.68
C ARG A 104 -11.61 -0.63 -12.35
N ILE A 105 -10.62 -1.51 -12.40
CA ILE A 105 -10.01 -2.20 -11.26
C ILE A 105 -8.50 -1.92 -11.30
N CYS A 106 -7.88 -1.80 -10.14
CA CYS A 106 -6.41 -1.72 -10.02
C CYS A 106 -5.93 -3.01 -9.39
N ALA A 107 -5.14 -3.78 -10.14
CA ALA A 107 -4.46 -4.95 -9.63
C ALA A 107 -3.04 -4.57 -9.21
N ILE A 108 -2.74 -4.71 -7.93
CA ILE A 108 -1.38 -4.60 -7.41
C ILE A 108 -0.77 -6.00 -7.45
N ARG A 109 0.15 -6.23 -8.37
CA ARG A 109 0.94 -7.45 -8.41
C ARG A 109 2.11 -7.33 -7.45
N VAL A 110 2.24 -8.30 -6.56
CA VAL A 110 3.34 -8.39 -5.59
C VAL A 110 4.16 -9.64 -5.89
N LEU A 111 5.46 -9.47 -6.11
CA LEU A 111 6.40 -10.56 -6.32
C LEU A 111 6.97 -11.04 -4.98
N PRO A 112 7.31 -12.33 -4.84
CA PRO A 112 8.00 -12.83 -3.66
C PRO A 112 9.34 -12.13 -3.48
N VAL A 113 9.71 -11.87 -2.23
CA VAL A 113 11.04 -11.34 -1.87
C VAL A 113 11.94 -12.44 -1.34
N HIS A 114 13.23 -12.30 -1.61
CA HIS A 114 14.27 -13.14 -1.01
C HIS A 114 14.71 -12.65 0.38
N VAL A 115 14.35 -11.41 0.73
CA VAL A 115 14.66 -10.78 2.02
C VAL A 115 13.34 -10.36 2.65
N ILE A 116 13.08 -10.80 3.87
CA ILE A 116 11.83 -10.50 4.59
C ILE A 116 11.68 -8.99 4.73
N LEU A 117 10.56 -8.45 4.23
CA LEU A 117 10.19 -7.06 4.44
C LEU A 117 9.67 -6.89 5.88
N PRO A 118 10.11 -5.86 6.63
CA PRO A 118 9.62 -5.63 7.97
C PRO A 118 8.13 -5.25 7.94
N CYS A 119 7.28 -6.13 8.44
CA CYS A 119 5.88 -5.82 8.68
C CYS A 119 5.77 -5.08 10.01
N SER A 120 5.65 -3.75 9.96
CA SER A 120 5.29 -2.96 11.13
C SER A 120 3.84 -3.27 11.51
N PHE A 121 3.59 -4.28 12.35
CA PHE A 121 2.29 -4.55 12.96
C PHE A 121 2.00 -3.50 14.05
N GLY A 122 1.84 -2.25 13.63
CA GLY A 122 1.42 -1.14 14.48
C GLY A 122 -0.09 -1.00 14.41
N HIS A 123 -0.83 -1.75 15.24
CA HIS A 123 -2.17 -1.31 15.64
C HIS A 123 -1.97 -0.05 16.49
N SER A 124 -1.91 1.13 15.87
CA SER A 124 -1.91 2.39 16.59
C SER A 124 -3.10 3.23 16.16
N ALA A 125 -4.19 3.03 16.89
CA ALA A 125 -5.09 4.12 17.23
C ALA A 125 -4.24 5.23 17.87
N ASN A 126 -3.91 6.27 17.09
CA ASN A 126 -3.54 7.54 17.69
C ASN A 126 -4.12 8.69 16.87
N ARG A 127 -5.36 9.01 17.18
CA ARG A 127 -6.03 10.25 16.81
C ARG A 127 -5.34 11.38 17.59
N VAL A 128 -4.45 12.11 16.94
CA VAL A 128 -4.16 13.49 17.34
C VAL A 128 -4.62 14.40 16.22
N ILE A 129 -5.89 14.79 16.31
CA ILE A 129 -6.38 15.98 15.62
C ILE A 129 -5.74 17.16 16.37
N SER A 130 -4.74 17.79 15.77
CA SER A 130 -4.37 19.15 16.13
C SER A 130 -4.80 20.05 14.99
N LYS A 131 -5.94 20.73 15.19
CA LYS A 131 -6.30 21.90 14.38
C LYS A 131 -5.19 22.95 14.54
N PRO A 132 -4.80 23.69 13.50
CA PRO A 132 -3.96 24.87 13.68
C PRO A 132 -4.80 25.97 14.32
N GLU A 133 -4.62 26.19 15.62
CA GLU A 133 -5.05 27.41 16.29
C GLU A 133 -4.08 28.53 15.86
N VAL A 134 -4.64 29.51 15.15
CA VAL A 134 -3.96 30.76 14.84
C VAL A 134 -3.68 31.49 16.15
N ASN A 135 -2.40 31.75 16.47
CA ASN A 135 -2.03 33.06 17.00
C ASN A 135 -0.53 33.36 17.02
N ASN A 136 -0.32 34.67 16.87
CA ASN A 136 0.87 35.47 16.73
C ASN A 136 1.98 35.28 17.77
N GLU A 137 3.18 35.59 17.27
CA GLU A 137 4.26 36.30 17.96
C GLU A 137 5.11 35.61 19.05
N ASN A 138 6.41 35.77 18.84
CA ASN A 138 7.48 35.89 19.83
C ASN A 138 8.12 34.62 20.44
N GLN A 139 9.22 34.23 19.77
CA GLN A 139 10.58 34.44 20.28
C GLN A 139 11.14 33.44 21.32
N LYS A 140 12.20 32.75 20.84
CA LYS A 140 13.46 32.48 21.56
C LYS A 140 13.45 31.30 22.54
N ARG A 141 14.31 30.31 22.23
CA ARG A 141 15.48 29.85 23.03
C ARG A 141 15.71 28.35 22.75
N ARG A 142 16.90 28.05 22.18
CA ARG A 142 17.85 27.02 22.63
C ARG A 142 17.34 25.57 22.81
N ASN A 143 17.79 24.69 21.90
CA ASN A 143 18.83 23.66 22.12
C ASN A 143 18.52 22.31 21.46
N ASN A 144 19.51 21.84 20.70
CA ASN A 144 20.04 20.49 20.60
C ASN A 144 19.06 19.32 20.72
N GLY A 145 18.86 18.65 19.59
CA GLY A 145 18.30 17.32 19.53
C GLY A 145 18.43 16.76 18.12
N THR A 146 19.64 16.37 17.72
CA THR A 146 19.82 15.40 16.64
C THR A 146 19.12 14.12 17.08
N VAL A 147 17.91 13.88 16.55
CA VAL A 147 17.30 12.55 16.62
C VAL A 147 17.58 11.89 15.29
N CYS A 148 18.71 11.17 15.25
CA CYS A 148 18.86 10.03 14.36
C CYS A 148 17.70 9.09 14.64
N LEU A 149 16.80 8.90 13.67
CA LEU A 149 15.90 7.77 13.70
C LEU A 149 16.68 6.55 13.22
N GLN A 150 16.80 5.61 14.15
CA GLN A 150 17.55 4.37 14.08
C GLN A 150 17.20 3.53 12.86
N GLU A 151 18.24 3.02 12.21
CA GLU A 151 18.21 1.77 11.46
C GLU A 151 17.71 0.66 12.40
N VAL A 152 16.56 0.09 12.10
CA VAL A 152 16.13 -1.17 12.71
C VAL A 152 16.63 -2.30 11.81
N TYR A 153 17.84 -2.77 12.11
CA TYR A 153 18.39 -4.00 11.55
C TYR A 153 17.70 -5.17 12.26
N VAL A 154 16.92 -5.97 11.54
CA VAL A 154 16.45 -7.27 12.07
C VAL A 154 17.56 -8.27 11.81
N ALA A 155 18.24 -8.71 12.87
CA ALA A 155 19.27 -9.73 12.81
C ALA A 155 18.64 -11.13 12.86
N PHE A 156 18.94 -11.92 11.82
CA PHE A 156 18.91 -13.39 11.63
C PHE A 156 17.74 -14.19 12.22
#